data_AF-A0A7W8DWA0-F1
#
_entry.id   AF-A0A7W8DWA0-F1
#
_cell.length_a   1.000
_cell.length_b   1.000
_cell.length_c   1.000
_cell.angle_alpha   90.00
_cell.angle_beta   90.00
_cell.angle_gamma   90.00
#
_symmetry.space_group_name_H-M   'P 1'
#
loop_
_entity.id
_entity.type
_entity.pdbx_description
1 polymer ?
#
loop_
_entity_poly.entity_id
_entity_poly.type
_entity_poly.pdbx_seq_one_letter_code
_entity_poly.pdbx_strand_id
1 'polypeptide(L)'
;MSNFIYLVIGASVTSFLAMGGYSLIPREIYDPSCNIKGNVSYNGGQRIYHVPGQHYYEDTRITYTRGERWFCSEADAQAAGWRRAGY
;
A
#
# COMPACT_ATOMS: atom_id res chain seq x y z
N MET A 1 24.50 27.40 8.81
CA MET A 1 23.98 26.37 9.76
C MET A 1 23.00 25.40 9.10
N SER A 2 22.18 25.82 8.12
CA SER A 2 21.17 24.96 7.47
C SER A 2 21.74 23.78 6.66
N ASN A 3 22.80 23.97 5.87
CA ASN A 3 23.39 22.91 5.04
C ASN A 3 23.95 21.72 5.84
N PHE A 4 24.46 21.96 7.05
CA PHE A 4 24.98 20.91 7.92
C PHE A 4 23.85 19.98 8.41
N ILE A 5 22.68 20.54 8.73
CA ILE A 5 21.51 19.77 9.17
C ILE A 5 21.02 18.84 8.05
N TYR A 6 20.92 19.34 6.82
CA TYR A 6 20.52 18.51 5.68
C TYR A 6 21.51 17.38 5.38
N LEU A 7 22.82 17.65 5.55
CA LEU A 7 23.86 16.64 5.36
C LEU A 7 23.75 15.53 6.41
N VAL A 8 23.56 15.90 7.69
CA VAL A 8 23.38 14.94 8.78
C VAL A 8 22.10 14.11 8.60
N ILE A 9 20.98 14.74 8.24
CA ILE A 9 19.72 14.02 7.95
C ILE A 9 19.91 13.06 6.78
N GLY A 10 20.50 13.52 5.68
CA GLY A 10 20.78 12.69 4.50
C GLY A 10 21.63 11.47 4.85
N ALA A 11 22.75 11.67 5.54
CA ALA A 11 23.66 10.60 5.97
C ALA A 11 22.98 9.59 6.92
N SER A 12 22.08 10.07 7.78
CA SER A 12 21.34 9.24 8.73
C SER A 12 20.32 8.36 8.02
N VAL A 13 19.52 8.93 7.11
CA VAL A 13 18.54 8.19 6.30
C VAL A 13 19.22 7.14 5.43
N THR A 14 20.33 7.48 4.78
CA THR A 14 21.08 6.52 3.95
C THR A 14 21.63 5.36 4.77
N SER A 15 22.17 5.63 5.96
CA SER A 15 22.70 4.58 6.84
C SER A 15 21.59 3.65 7.32
N PHE A 16 20.44 4.21 7.72
CA PHE A 16 19.29 3.44 8.16
C PHE A 16 18.75 2.51 7.06
N LEU A 17 18.61 3.02 5.84
CA LEU A 17 18.16 2.21 4.70
C LEU A 17 19.20 1.14 4.34
N ALA A 18 20.50 1.46 4.32
CA ALA A 18 21.56 0.50 4.02
C ALA A 18 21.65 -0.65 5.04
N MET A 19 21.30 -0.39 6.30
CA MET A 19 21.24 -1.39 7.37
C MET A 19 19.97 -2.26 7.35
N GLY A 20 19.12 -2.15 6.34
CA GLY A 20 17.88 -2.95 6.28
C GLY A 20 16.67 -2.28 6.94
N GLY A 21 16.78 -1.01 7.34
CA GLY A 21 15.67 -0.27 7.96
C GLY A 21 14.44 -0.14 7.06
N TYR A 22 14.57 -0.35 5.74
CA TYR A 22 13.44 -0.44 4.80
C TYR A 22 12.49 -1.60 5.11
N SER A 23 12.95 -2.66 5.79
CA SER A 23 12.11 -3.80 6.18
C SER A 23 11.04 -3.46 7.23
N LEU A 24 11.18 -2.32 7.89
CA LEU A 24 10.19 -1.79 8.84
C LEU A 24 9.03 -1.08 8.13
N ILE A 25 9.14 -0.85 6.82
CA ILE A 25 8.09 -0.23 6.01
C ILE A 25 7.22 -1.35 5.44
N PRO A 26 5.87 -1.25 5.53
CA PRO A 26 4.99 -2.22 4.90
C PRO A 26 5.24 -2.34 3.40
N ARG A 27 5.41 -3.58 2.91
CA ARG A 27 5.66 -3.89 1.49
C ARG A 27 4.57 -3.34 0.56
N GLU A 28 3.34 -3.28 1.04
CA GLU A 28 2.17 -2.72 0.32
C GLU A 28 2.36 -1.26 -0.16
N ILE A 29 3.36 -0.53 0.34
CA ILE A 29 3.61 0.88 -0.01
C ILE A 29 4.64 1.03 -1.14
N TYR A 30 5.60 0.12 -1.26
CA TYR A 30 6.76 0.29 -2.15
C TYR A 30 6.97 -0.86 -3.13
N ASP A 31 6.40 -2.03 -2.86
CA ASP A 31 6.64 -3.23 -3.65
C ASP A 31 5.58 -3.34 -4.77
N PRO A 32 5.96 -3.22 -6.05
CA PRO A 32 5.02 -3.31 -7.16
C PRO A 32 4.40 -4.71 -7.33
N SER A 33 4.94 -5.73 -6.66
CA SER A 33 4.31 -7.05 -6.61
C SER A 33 3.04 -7.07 -5.75
N CYS A 34 2.85 -6.07 -4.88
CA CYS A 34 1.65 -5.91 -4.07
C CYS A 34 0.55 -5.22 -4.88
N ASN A 35 -0.02 -5.98 -5.82
CA ASN A 35 -0.92 -5.49 -6.85
C ASN A 35 -2.41 -5.80 -6.58
N ILE A 36 -2.79 -6.12 -5.34
CA ILE A 36 -4.20 -6.33 -5.00
C ILE A 36 -4.79 -5.02 -4.49
N LYS A 37 -5.80 -4.50 -5.18
CA LYS A 37 -6.40 -3.19 -4.90
C LYS A 37 -7.55 -3.30 -3.91
N GLY A 38 -7.36 -2.86 -2.66
CA GLY A 38 -8.43 -2.75 -1.67
C GLY A 38 -9.15 -1.40 -1.73
N ASN A 39 -10.36 -1.37 -2.31
CA ASN A 39 -11.24 -0.19 -2.34
C ASN A 39 -12.43 -0.26 -1.35
N VAL A 40 -12.81 0.90 -0.80
CA VAL A 40 -14.02 1.05 0.04
C VAL A 40 -15.14 1.59 -0.84
N SER A 41 -16.15 0.76 -1.09
CA SER A 41 -17.28 1.11 -1.98
C SER A 41 -17.99 2.37 -1.49
N TYR A 42 -18.10 3.36 -2.37
CA TYR A 42 -18.75 4.65 -2.07
C TYR A 42 -20.21 4.48 -1.61
N ASN A 43 -20.94 3.54 -2.22
CA ASN A 43 -22.38 3.38 -2.00
C ASN A 43 -22.74 2.60 -0.72
N GLY A 44 -21.79 1.89 -0.10
CA GLY A 44 -22.11 0.99 1.02
C GLY A 44 -21.02 0.84 2.07
N GLY A 45 -19.90 1.57 1.96
CA GLY A 45 -18.77 1.47 2.89
C GLY A 45 -18.11 0.08 2.92
N GLN A 46 -18.43 -0.78 1.96
CA GLN A 46 -17.97 -2.16 1.94
C GLN A 46 -16.51 -2.20 1.51
N ARG A 47 -15.69 -2.93 2.27
CA ARG A 47 -14.29 -3.20 1.96
C ARG A 47 -14.18 -4.32 0.95
N ILE A 48 -13.90 -3.98 -0.30
CA ILE A 48 -13.75 -4.93 -1.41
C ILE A 48 -12.33 -4.88 -1.97
N TYR A 49 -11.78 -6.04 -2.32
CA TYR A 49 -10.48 -6.11 -2.97
C TYR A 49 -10.60 -6.61 -4.42
N HIS A 50 -9.77 -6.05 -5.29
CA HIS A 50 -9.67 -6.43 -6.69
C HIS A 50 -8.31 -7.06 -6.99
N VAL A 51 -8.32 -8.13 -7.79
CA VAL A 51 -7.10 -8.79 -8.29
C VAL A 51 -6.89 -8.47 -9.78
N PRO A 52 -5.64 -8.50 -10.28
CA PRO A 52 -5.36 -8.31 -11.71
C PRO A 52 -6.23 -9.22 -12.59
N GLY A 53 -6.78 -8.65 -13.66
CA GLY A 53 -7.67 -9.36 -14.60
C GLY A 53 -9.16 -9.31 -14.24
N GLN A 54 -9.56 -8.73 -13.11
CA GLN A 54 -10.98 -8.45 -12.85
C GLN A 54 -11.48 -7.24 -13.64
N HIS A 55 -12.78 -7.22 -13.93
CA HIS A 55 -13.43 -6.22 -14.79
C HIS A 55 -13.14 -4.78 -14.35
N TYR A 56 -13.34 -4.48 -13.07
CA TYR A 56 -13.11 -3.14 -12.51
C TYR A 56 -11.69 -2.93 -11.95
N TYR A 57 -10.76 -3.86 -12.20
CA TYR A 57 -9.42 -3.73 -11.61
C TYR A 57 -8.71 -2.46 -12.09
N GLU A 58 -8.76 -2.15 -13.38
CA GLU A 58 -8.09 -0.98 -13.96
C GLU A 58 -8.75 0.34 -13.52
N ASP A 59 -10.08 0.36 -13.44
CA ASP A 59 -10.85 1.54 -13.04
C ASP A 59 -10.71 1.87 -11.55
N THR A 60 -10.51 0.85 -10.71
CA THR A 60 -10.34 1.05 -9.27
C THR A 60 -9.03 1.81 -8.98
N ARG A 61 -9.18 2.96 -8.35
CA ARG A 61 -8.08 3.81 -7.85
C ARG A 61 -8.06 3.79 -6.33
N ILE A 62 -6.88 3.53 -5.76
CA ILE A 62 -6.69 3.45 -4.31
C ILE A 62 -6.48 4.85 -3.74
N THR A 63 -7.29 5.20 -2.75
CA THR A 63 -7.24 6.46 -2.02
C THR A 63 -7.02 6.22 -0.52
N TYR A 64 -5.78 6.39 -0.05
CA TYR A 64 -5.42 6.14 1.37
C TYR A 64 -6.24 6.96 2.38
N THR A 65 -6.69 8.16 2.02
CA THR A 65 -7.52 9.00 2.91
C THR A 65 -8.90 8.41 3.20
N ARG A 66 -9.36 7.45 2.38
CA ARG A 66 -10.60 6.69 2.59
C ARG A 66 -10.38 5.35 3.29
N GLY A 67 -9.16 5.09 3.75
CA GLY A 67 -8.78 3.79 4.33
C GLY A 67 -8.61 2.69 3.27
N GLU A 68 -8.51 3.05 2.00
CA GLU A 68 -8.17 2.14 0.90
C GLU A 68 -6.67 1.86 0.90
N ARG A 69 -6.28 0.65 0.48
CA ARG A 69 -4.87 0.25 0.46
C ARG A 69 -4.60 -0.89 -0.52
N TRP A 70 -3.32 -1.12 -0.78
CA TRP A 70 -2.87 -2.27 -1.55
C TRP A 70 -2.63 -3.48 -0.65
N PHE A 71 -2.67 -4.68 -1.21
CA PHE A 71 -2.32 -5.92 -0.55
C PHE A 71 -1.34 -6.73 -1.41
N CYS A 72 -0.51 -7.53 -0.73
CA CYS A 72 0.44 -8.42 -1.39
C CYS A 72 -0.13 -9.83 -1.64
N SER A 73 -1.19 -10.21 -0.91
CA SER A 73 -1.89 -11.48 -1.13
C SER A 73 -3.39 -11.36 -0.83
N GLU A 74 -4.19 -12.25 -1.43
CA GLU A 74 -5.63 -12.32 -1.12
C GLU A 74 -5.88 -12.72 0.33
N ALA A 75 -5.00 -13.55 0.91
CA ALA A 75 -5.08 -13.94 2.31
C ALA A 75 -4.91 -12.72 3.24
N ASP A 76 -4.00 -11.80 2.94
CA ASP A 76 -3.81 -10.57 3.71
C ASP A 76 -5.05 -9.66 3.63
N ALA A 77 -5.63 -9.55 2.43
CA ALA A 77 -6.86 -8.79 2.24
C ALA A 77 -8.02 -9.39 3.06
N GLN A 78 -8.20 -10.70 3.00
CA GLN A 78 -9.24 -11.41 3.77
C GLN A 78 -9.01 -11.32 5.27
N ALA A 79 -7.78 -11.50 5.75
CA ALA A 79 -7.40 -11.34 7.16
C ALA A 79 -7.66 -9.91 7.67
N ALA A 80 -7.52 -8.91 6.78
CA ALA A 80 -7.87 -7.53 7.06
C ALA A 80 -9.39 -7.23 7.01
N GLY A 81 -10.24 -8.23 6.77
CA GLY A 81 -11.69 -8.10 6.69
C GLY A 81 -12.21 -7.58 5.34
N TRP A 82 -11.44 -7.75 4.26
CA TRP A 82 -11.85 -7.37 2.91
C TRP A 82 -12.43 -8.57 2.18
N ARG A 83 -13.53 -8.35 1.45
CA ARG A 83 -14.12 -9.40 0.60
C ARG A 83 -13.67 -9.24 -0.84
N ARG A 84 -13.62 -10.34 -1.59
CA ARG A 84 -13.33 -10.27 -3.02
C ARG A 84 -14.42 -9.51 -3.75
N ALA A 85 -14.04 -8.64 -4.67
CA ALA A 85 -14.99 -7.98 -5.55
C ALA A 85 -15.75 -9.03 -6.39
N GLY A 86 -17.06 -8.84 -6.48
CA GLY A 86 -17.90 -9.59 -7.41
C GLY A 86 -17.68 -9.11 -8.85
N TYR A 87 -18.25 -9.84 -9.80
CA TYR A 87 -18.26 -9.47 -11.22
C TYR A 87 -18.97 -8.14 -11.44
#